data_AF-A0A2G9MRN2-F1
#
_entry.id   AF-A0A2G9MRN2-F1
#
_cell.length_a   1.000
_cell.length_b   1.000
_cell.length_c   1.000
_cell.angle_alpha   90.00
_cell.angle_beta   90.00
_cell.angle_gamma   90.00
#
_symmetry.space_group_name_H-M   'P 1'
#
loop_
_entity.id
_entity.type
_entity.pdbx_description
1 polymer ?
#
loop_
_entity_poly.entity_id
_entity_poly.type
_entity_poly.pdbx_seq_one_letter_code
_entity_poly.pdbx_strand_id
1 'polypeptide(L)'
;MANVKLKVVKKNWHDIDAPSFFGNYKVGKTYLENPSTAVGRKLKVSYANVSGDPQKQNVILKLKITGVKDNNLKTELLGLELQAASVKRFVRKGKTKIEDSFLSTTKDGKKIRVKPLLVTRFKASGGVSNSLIKKVKEFLLKELPTRTLEETVKELLTRQFQKNISNALKSTYPVSISELRSIQIIESETVSKKTEETKPEPANEEVPVAEA
;
A
#
# COMPACT_ATOMS: atom_id res chain seq x y z
N MET A 1 -3.30 38.50 29.85
CA MET A 1 -3.69 37.80 28.60
C MET A 1 -2.46 37.73 27.71
N ALA A 2 -1.99 36.54 27.36
CA ALA A 2 -0.76 36.38 26.58
C ALA A 2 -0.93 36.96 25.17
N ASN A 3 -0.05 37.90 24.81
CA ASN A 3 -0.07 38.62 23.55
C ASN A 3 0.44 37.69 22.43
N VAL A 4 -0.47 36.99 21.74
CA VAL A 4 -0.11 36.08 20.64
C VAL A 4 0.26 36.93 19.42
N LYS A 5 1.54 37.25 19.27
CA LYS A 5 2.07 37.86 18.03
C LYS A 5 1.82 36.91 16.86
N LEU A 6 1.00 37.34 15.90
CA LEU A 6 0.80 36.65 14.62
C LEU A 6 2.13 36.61 13.85
N LYS A 7 2.79 35.45 13.85
CA LYS A 7 3.98 35.20 13.02
C LYS A 7 3.50 35.01 11.57
N VAL A 8 3.55 36.08 10.77
CA VAL A 8 3.24 36.01 9.34
C VAL A 8 4.43 35.36 8.62
N VAL A 9 4.27 34.09 8.30
CA VAL A 9 5.28 33.26 7.65
C VAL A 9 5.02 33.22 6.14
N LYS A 10 6.05 33.51 5.33
CA LYS A 10 6.00 33.35 3.88
C LYS A 10 5.97 31.85 3.55
N LYS A 11 4.96 31.43 2.78
CA LYS A 11 4.78 30.05 2.34
C LYS A 11 4.87 30.01 0.81
N ASN A 12 5.39 28.92 0.28
CA ASN A 12 5.56 28.66 -1.14
C ASN A 12 4.79 27.40 -1.55
N TRP A 13 4.46 27.32 -2.83
CA TRP A 13 3.87 26.11 -3.41
C TRP A 13 4.97 25.11 -3.76
N HIS A 14 4.84 23.90 -3.24
CA HIS A 14 5.72 22.77 -3.53
C HIS A 14 4.93 21.70 -4.29
N ASP A 15 5.50 21.22 -5.39
CA ASP A 15 4.92 20.12 -6.18
C ASP A 15 5.15 18.78 -5.46
N ILE A 16 4.16 17.89 -5.53
CA ILE A 16 4.22 16.52 -5.01
C ILE A 16 4.32 15.57 -6.20
N ASP A 17 5.41 14.83 -6.26
CA ASP A 17 5.69 13.89 -7.33
C ASP A 17 5.26 12.48 -6.92
N ALA A 18 4.66 11.76 -7.87
CA ALA A 18 4.28 10.36 -7.70
C ALA A 18 5.54 9.47 -7.55
N PRO A 19 5.40 8.27 -6.97
CA PRO A 19 6.49 7.30 -6.94
C PRO A 19 7.07 6.99 -8.32
N SER A 20 8.37 6.68 -8.40
CA SER A 20 9.10 6.48 -9.66
C SER A 20 8.45 5.48 -10.62
N PHE A 21 7.86 4.40 -10.10
CA PHE A 21 7.23 3.36 -10.94
C PHE A 21 5.95 3.82 -11.65
N PHE A 22 5.40 4.98 -11.26
CA PHE A 22 4.31 5.65 -11.98
C PHE A 22 4.79 6.69 -12.99
N GLY A 23 6.10 6.91 -13.15
CA GLY A 23 6.64 7.89 -14.11
C GLY A 23 6.82 9.31 -13.56
N ASN A 24 6.86 9.48 -12.23
CA ASN A 24 7.06 10.77 -11.55
C ASN A 24 6.08 11.88 -11.98
N TYR A 25 4.82 11.53 -12.26
CA TYR A 25 3.80 12.53 -12.55
C TYR A 25 3.54 13.43 -11.34
N LYS A 26 3.20 14.69 -11.62
CA LYS A 26 2.79 15.66 -10.60
C LYS A 26 1.41 15.31 -10.08
N VAL A 27 1.33 14.89 -8.83
CA VAL A 27 0.09 14.47 -8.16
C VAL A 27 -0.72 15.68 -7.69
N GLY A 28 -0.02 16.74 -7.25
CA GLY A 28 -0.63 17.95 -6.74
C GLY A 28 0.40 18.92 -6.19
N LYS A 29 -0.08 19.98 -5.53
CA LYS A 29 0.77 20.99 -4.88
C LYS A 29 0.39 21.16 -3.42
N THR A 30 1.33 21.59 -2.61
CA THR A 30 1.12 21.86 -1.18
C THR A 30 1.75 23.18 -0.81
N TYR A 31 1.06 23.96 0.04
CA TYR A 31 1.49 25.28 0.46
C TYR A 31 2.19 25.21 1.81
N LEU A 32 3.51 25.38 1.83
CA LEU A 32 4.35 25.22 3.03
C LEU A 32 5.43 26.30 3.11
N GLU A 33 5.91 26.55 4.33
CA GLU A 33 7.11 27.35 4.56
C GLU A 33 8.36 26.55 4.16
N ASN A 34 8.52 25.38 4.78
CA ASN A 34 9.64 24.47 4.54
C ASN A 34 9.12 23.11 4.06
N PRO A 35 9.66 22.56 2.95
CA PRO A 35 9.21 21.28 2.39
C PRO A 35 9.49 20.10 3.33
N SER A 36 10.50 20.18 4.20
CA SER A 36 10.81 19.14 5.20
C SER A 36 9.67 18.88 6.18
N THR A 37 8.80 19.86 6.43
CA THR A 37 7.62 19.69 7.29
C THR A 37 6.52 18.81 6.67
N ALA A 38 6.65 18.49 5.38
CA ALA A 38 5.72 17.61 4.68
C ALA A 38 6.06 16.12 4.85
N VAL A 39 7.29 15.80 5.25
CA VAL A 39 7.76 14.41 5.39
C VAL A 39 6.90 13.67 6.42
N GLY A 40 6.45 12.46 6.08
CA GLY A 40 5.54 11.65 6.87
C GLY A 40 4.05 11.91 6.63
N ARG A 41 3.66 12.98 5.91
CA ARG A 41 2.25 13.21 5.58
C ARG A 41 1.73 12.15 4.61
N LYS A 42 0.51 11.70 4.86
CA LYS A 42 -0.20 10.72 4.03
C LYS A 42 -1.20 11.43 3.14
N LEU A 43 -1.21 11.05 1.86
CA LEU A 43 -2.07 11.61 0.84
C LEU A 43 -2.96 10.50 0.25
N LYS A 44 -4.19 10.85 -0.09
CA LYS A 44 -5.10 9.99 -0.84
C LYS A 44 -5.43 10.66 -2.16
N VAL A 45 -5.10 10.01 -3.27
CA VAL A 45 -5.31 10.59 -4.60
C VAL A 45 -5.87 9.53 -5.53
N SER A 46 -6.77 9.93 -6.44
CA SER A 46 -7.28 9.02 -7.46
C SER A 46 -6.18 8.70 -8.48
N TYR A 47 -6.08 7.45 -8.91
CA TYR A 47 -5.15 7.02 -9.95
C TYR A 47 -5.40 7.74 -11.29
N ALA A 48 -6.65 8.09 -11.59
CA ALA A 48 -7.01 8.84 -12.79
C ALA A 48 -6.27 10.18 -12.89
N ASN A 49 -6.03 10.86 -11.76
CA ASN A 49 -5.30 12.12 -11.73
C ASN A 49 -3.81 11.95 -12.01
N VAL A 50 -3.25 10.77 -11.70
CA VAL A 50 -1.84 10.47 -11.93
C VAL A 50 -1.60 9.99 -13.36
N SER A 51 -2.49 9.15 -13.88
CA SER A 51 -2.35 8.52 -15.20
C SER A 51 -3.01 9.29 -16.34
N GLY A 52 -3.89 10.25 -16.05
CA GLY A 52 -4.71 10.95 -17.05
C GLY A 52 -5.84 10.11 -17.67
N ASP A 53 -6.08 8.88 -17.18
CA ASP A 53 -7.12 7.97 -17.68
C ASP A 53 -8.37 8.00 -16.79
N PRO A 54 -9.52 8.53 -17.26
CA PRO A 54 -10.76 8.59 -16.49
C PRO A 54 -11.34 7.22 -16.11
N GLN A 55 -11.05 6.16 -16.88
CA GLN A 55 -11.63 4.83 -16.64
C GLN A 55 -11.15 4.19 -15.34
N LYS A 56 -9.99 4.64 -14.83
CA LYS A 56 -9.35 4.12 -13.62
C LYS A 56 -9.58 5.00 -12.39
N GLN A 57 -10.60 5.87 -12.43
CA GLN A 57 -10.95 6.74 -11.30
C GLN A 57 -11.35 5.97 -10.04
N ASN A 58 -11.84 4.74 -10.19
CA ASN A 58 -12.26 3.87 -9.09
C ASN A 58 -11.11 3.43 -8.17
N VAL A 59 -9.85 3.64 -8.57
CA VAL A 59 -8.67 3.29 -7.80
C VAL A 59 -8.13 4.52 -7.07
N ILE A 60 -7.99 4.41 -5.75
CA ILE A 60 -7.40 5.43 -4.88
C ILE A 60 -6.02 4.93 -4.44
N LEU A 61 -5.00 5.75 -4.67
CA LEU A 61 -3.65 5.56 -4.17
C LEU A 61 -3.52 6.21 -2.78
N LYS A 62 -2.87 5.50 -1.86
CA LYS A 62 -2.39 6.03 -0.59
C LYS A 62 -0.90 6.22 -0.69
N LEU A 63 -0.46 7.47 -0.61
CA LEU A 63 0.93 7.87 -0.73
C LEU A 63 1.43 8.42 0.61
N LYS A 64 2.71 8.25 0.91
CA LYS A 64 3.42 8.86 2.05
C LYS A 64 4.55 9.70 1.49
N ILE A 65 4.68 10.96 1.93
CA ILE A 65 5.80 11.81 1.55
C ILE A 65 7.02 11.34 2.35
N THR A 66 8.11 10.97 1.67
CA THR A 66 9.31 10.44 2.35
C THR A 66 10.51 11.37 2.28
N GLY A 67 10.59 12.22 1.26
CA GLY A 67 11.71 13.15 1.13
C GLY A 67 11.41 14.34 0.24
N VAL A 68 12.38 15.26 0.22
CA VAL A 68 12.38 16.44 -0.63
C VAL A 68 13.55 16.32 -1.60
N LYS A 69 13.31 16.57 -2.89
CA LYS A 69 14.35 16.70 -3.91
C LYS A 69 14.08 17.97 -4.71
N ASP A 70 15.05 18.88 -4.78
CA ASP A 70 14.97 20.09 -5.61
C ASP A 70 13.68 20.91 -5.37
N ASN A 71 13.30 21.08 -4.09
CA ASN A 71 12.03 21.67 -3.63
C ASN A 71 10.73 20.90 -3.96
N ASN A 72 10.80 19.77 -4.66
CA ASN A 72 9.68 18.87 -4.87
C ASN A 72 9.61 17.78 -3.79
N LEU A 73 8.39 17.34 -3.49
CA LEU A 73 8.11 16.34 -2.48
C LEU A 73 7.99 14.97 -3.15
N LYS A 74 8.90 14.06 -2.81
CA LYS A 74 8.85 12.67 -3.26
C LYS A 74 7.93 11.84 -2.38
N THR A 75 7.21 10.93 -3.02
CA THR A 75 6.28 10.04 -2.33
C THR A 75 6.61 8.57 -2.55
N GLU A 76 6.25 7.77 -1.56
CA GLU A 76 6.23 6.32 -1.61
C GLU A 76 4.79 5.80 -1.54
N LEU A 77 4.55 4.66 -2.17
CA LEU A 77 3.26 3.99 -2.10
C LEU A 77 3.10 3.33 -0.73
N LEU A 78 2.03 3.69 -0.02
CA LEU A 78 1.61 3.02 1.22
C LEU A 78 0.53 1.97 0.96
N GLY A 79 -0.27 2.15 -0.09
CA GLY A 79 -1.25 1.16 -0.49
C GLY A 79 -2.20 1.63 -1.60
N LEU A 80 -3.06 0.71 -2.02
CA LEU A 80 -4.10 0.90 -3.02
C LEU A 80 -5.44 0.55 -2.40
N GLU A 81 -6.47 1.32 -2.70
CA GLU A 81 -7.84 1.09 -2.23
C GLU A 81 -8.84 1.36 -3.35
N LEU A 82 -9.86 0.51 -3.47
CA LEU A 82 -11.01 0.80 -4.31
C LEU A 82 -11.92 1.85 -3.65
N GLN A 83 -12.39 2.80 -4.44
CA GLN A 83 -13.34 3.80 -3.99
C GLN A 83 -14.61 3.14 -3.43
N ALA A 84 -15.07 3.63 -2.27
CA ALA A 84 -16.23 3.05 -1.59
C ALA A 84 -17.50 3.07 -2.46
N ALA A 85 -17.67 4.09 -3.30
CA ALA A 85 -18.77 4.17 -4.26
C ALA A 85 -18.75 3.01 -5.27
N SER A 86 -17.57 2.66 -5.79
CA SER A 86 -17.41 1.51 -6.70
C SER A 86 -17.73 0.19 -6.01
N VAL A 87 -17.28 0.00 -4.77
CA VAL A 87 -17.61 -1.21 -4.01
C VAL A 87 -19.12 -1.31 -3.74
N LYS A 88 -19.77 -0.22 -3.37
CA LYS A 88 -21.24 -0.17 -3.20
C LYS A 88 -21.97 -0.52 -4.50
N ARG A 89 -21.47 -0.06 -5.66
CA ARG A 89 -22.05 -0.36 -6.99
C ARG A 89 -21.95 -1.83 -7.38
N PHE A 90 -20.92 -2.54 -6.92
CA PHE A 90 -20.73 -3.96 -7.21
C PHE A 90 -21.74 -4.85 -6.49
N VAL A 91 -22.08 -4.48 -5.24
CA VAL A 91 -22.98 -5.26 -4.39
C VAL A 91 -24.43 -4.94 -4.76
N ARG A 92 -25.19 -5.96 -5.16
CA ARG A 92 -26.62 -5.84 -5.49
C ARG A 92 -27.44 -6.85 -4.70
N LYS A 93 -28.74 -6.59 -4.55
CA LYS A 93 -29.69 -7.53 -3.93
C LYS A 93 -29.68 -8.87 -4.68
N GLY A 94 -29.78 -9.97 -3.93
CA GLY A 94 -29.77 -11.33 -4.49
C GLY A 94 -28.37 -11.89 -4.81
N LYS A 95 -27.30 -11.15 -4.50
CA LYS A 95 -25.90 -11.59 -4.61
C LYS A 95 -25.24 -11.65 -3.24
N THR A 96 -24.24 -12.50 -3.09
CA THR A 96 -23.45 -12.61 -1.86
C THR A 96 -22.15 -11.83 -2.03
N LYS A 97 -21.88 -10.91 -1.08
CA LYS A 97 -20.59 -10.23 -0.97
C LYS A 97 -19.68 -11.06 -0.06
N ILE A 98 -18.47 -11.33 -0.53
CA ILE A 98 -17.48 -12.13 0.17
C ILE A 98 -16.19 -11.30 0.27
N GLU A 99 -15.68 -11.11 1.47
CA GLU A 99 -14.45 -10.36 1.76
C GLU A 99 -13.59 -11.18 2.73
N ASP A 100 -12.27 -11.05 2.61
CA ASP A 100 -11.30 -11.60 3.55
C ASP A 100 -10.12 -10.62 3.71
N SER A 101 -9.24 -10.87 4.67
CA SER A 101 -8.01 -10.11 4.89
C SER A 101 -6.90 -11.05 5.35
N PHE A 102 -5.80 -11.11 4.60
CA PHE A 102 -4.63 -11.90 4.99
C PHE A 102 -3.34 -11.13 4.72
N LEU A 103 -2.26 -11.58 5.37
CA LEU A 103 -0.91 -11.09 5.13
C LEU A 103 -0.22 -11.98 4.10
N SER A 104 0.56 -11.36 3.23
CA SER A 104 1.45 -12.03 2.28
C SER A 104 2.75 -11.22 2.17
N THR A 105 3.77 -11.83 1.60
CA THR A 105 5.07 -11.22 1.37
C THR A 105 5.33 -11.22 -0.12
N THR A 106 5.73 -10.09 -0.69
CA THR A 106 6.15 -10.02 -2.11
C THR A 106 7.58 -10.53 -2.27
N LYS A 107 8.00 -10.72 -3.54
CA LYS A 107 9.38 -11.10 -3.87
C LYS A 107 10.42 -10.15 -3.26
N ASP A 108 10.10 -8.87 -3.15
CA ASP A 108 10.97 -7.82 -2.60
C ASP A 108 11.05 -7.81 -1.07
N GLY A 109 10.48 -8.83 -0.39
CA GLY A 109 10.47 -8.91 1.07
C GLY A 109 9.48 -7.95 1.76
N LYS A 110 8.67 -7.21 0.99
CA LYS A 110 7.65 -6.30 1.57
C LYS A 110 6.46 -7.09 2.07
N LYS A 111 6.08 -6.86 3.34
CA LYS A 111 4.86 -7.42 3.93
C LYS A 111 3.65 -6.61 3.49
N ILE A 112 2.69 -7.27 2.85
CA ILE A 112 1.46 -6.66 2.35
C ILE A 112 0.24 -7.31 3.00
N ARG A 113 -0.75 -6.49 3.33
CA ARG A 113 -2.11 -6.93 3.68
C ARG A 113 -3.01 -6.79 2.48
N VAL A 114 -3.56 -7.91 2.04
CA VAL A 114 -4.42 -7.97 0.87
C VAL A 114 -5.84 -8.28 1.31
N LYS A 115 -6.79 -7.49 0.80
CA LYS A 115 -8.22 -7.69 1.02
C LYS A 115 -8.93 -8.01 -0.30
N PRO A 116 -9.15 -9.29 -0.64
CA PRO A 116 -9.96 -9.63 -1.80
C PRO A 116 -11.44 -9.28 -1.57
N LEU A 117 -12.13 -8.96 -2.66
CA LEU A 117 -13.56 -8.72 -2.73
C LEU A 117 -14.15 -9.55 -3.87
N LEU A 118 -15.06 -10.45 -3.53
CA LEU A 118 -15.80 -11.24 -4.49
C LEU A 118 -17.29 -10.94 -4.38
N VAL A 119 -17.95 -10.84 -5.53
CA VAL A 119 -19.41 -10.77 -5.62
C VAL A 119 -19.88 -11.89 -6.52
N THR A 120 -20.71 -12.77 -5.98
CA THR A 120 -21.26 -13.92 -6.71
C THR A 120 -22.34 -13.49 -7.71
N ARG A 121 -22.61 -14.29 -8.74
CA ARG A 121 -23.73 -14.01 -9.66
C ARG A 121 -25.10 -14.21 -9.02
N PHE A 122 -25.23 -15.23 -8.19
CA PHE A 122 -26.43 -15.59 -7.45
C PHE A 122 -26.14 -15.71 -5.95
N LYS A 123 -27.19 -15.80 -5.14
CA LYS A 123 -27.07 -16.03 -3.69
C LYS A 123 -26.35 -17.36 -3.45
N ALA A 124 -25.18 -17.27 -2.82
CA ALA A 124 -24.38 -18.44 -2.45
C ALA A 124 -24.70 -18.86 -1.02
N SER A 125 -24.65 -20.17 -0.75
CA SER A 125 -24.72 -20.72 0.61
C SER A 125 -23.43 -20.43 1.38
N GLY A 126 -23.47 -20.59 2.71
CA GLY A 126 -22.30 -20.38 3.57
C GLY A 126 -21.12 -21.29 3.20
N GLY A 127 -21.39 -22.56 2.91
CA GLY A 127 -20.36 -23.52 2.49
C GLY A 127 -19.64 -23.12 1.20
N VAL A 128 -20.41 -22.68 0.18
CA VAL A 128 -19.85 -22.19 -1.09
C VAL A 128 -19.02 -20.92 -0.86
N SER A 129 -19.51 -20.00 -0.03
CA SER A 129 -18.79 -18.76 0.29
C SER A 129 -17.45 -19.02 0.94
N ASN A 130 -17.39 -19.97 1.89
CA ASN A 130 -16.15 -20.39 2.54
C ASN A 130 -15.19 -21.09 1.56
N SER A 131 -15.70 -21.93 0.66
CA SER A 131 -14.89 -22.58 -0.37
C SER A 131 -14.26 -21.54 -1.32
N LEU A 132 -15.02 -20.53 -1.74
CA LEU A 132 -14.53 -19.44 -2.59
C LEU A 132 -13.42 -18.63 -1.90
N ILE A 133 -13.57 -18.27 -0.62
CA ILE A 133 -12.54 -17.54 0.12
C ILE A 133 -11.26 -18.37 0.20
N LYS A 134 -11.35 -19.65 0.56
CA LYS A 134 -10.19 -20.54 0.67
C LYS A 134 -9.42 -20.62 -0.65
N LYS A 135 -10.13 -20.86 -1.76
CA LYS A 135 -9.52 -20.93 -3.10
C LYS A 135 -8.86 -19.62 -3.53
N VAL A 136 -9.51 -18.47 -3.27
CA VAL A 136 -8.87 -17.17 -3.55
C VAL A 136 -7.64 -16.95 -2.70
N LYS A 137 -7.71 -17.25 -1.41
CA LYS A 137 -6.57 -17.10 -0.51
C LYS A 137 -5.40 -17.98 -0.93
N GLU A 138 -5.64 -19.24 -1.28
CA GLU A 138 -4.63 -20.15 -1.80
C GLU A 138 -4.01 -19.64 -3.11
N PHE A 139 -4.83 -19.16 -4.04
CA PHE A 139 -4.34 -18.57 -5.30
C PHE A 139 -3.45 -17.35 -5.02
N LEU A 140 -3.88 -16.43 -4.16
CA LEU A 140 -3.14 -15.22 -3.85
C LEU A 140 -1.84 -15.50 -3.08
N LEU A 141 -1.85 -16.47 -2.17
CA LEU A 141 -0.66 -16.87 -1.43
C LEU A 141 0.39 -17.55 -2.34
N LYS A 142 -0.02 -18.16 -3.44
CA LYS A 142 0.89 -18.71 -4.45
C LYS A 142 1.45 -17.63 -5.38
N GLU A 143 0.61 -16.70 -5.82
CA GLU A 143 0.96 -15.72 -6.85
C GLU A 143 1.74 -14.51 -6.31
N LEU A 144 1.42 -14.00 -5.11
CA LEU A 144 2.04 -12.78 -4.57
C LEU A 144 3.54 -12.90 -4.26
N PRO A 145 4.05 -14.04 -3.73
CA PRO A 145 5.49 -14.20 -3.48
C PRO A 145 6.34 -14.28 -4.75
N THR A 146 5.73 -14.60 -5.90
CA THR A 146 6.46 -14.73 -7.17
C THR A 146 6.75 -13.40 -7.85
N ARG A 147 6.00 -12.34 -7.50
CA ARG A 147 6.05 -11.03 -8.16
C ARG A 147 6.62 -9.95 -7.25
N THR A 148 7.19 -8.92 -7.86
CA THR A 148 7.56 -7.69 -7.17
C THR A 148 6.32 -6.87 -6.83
N LEU A 149 6.46 -5.93 -5.89
CA LEU A 149 5.35 -5.05 -5.51
C LEU A 149 4.92 -4.16 -6.69
N GLU A 150 5.87 -3.70 -7.49
CA GLU A 150 5.61 -2.86 -8.66
C GLU A 150 4.83 -3.61 -9.74
N GLU A 151 5.24 -4.85 -10.05
CA GLU A 151 4.53 -5.74 -10.97
C GLU A 151 3.10 -5.99 -10.49
N THR A 152 2.94 -6.30 -9.20
CA THR A 152 1.62 -6.55 -8.60
C THR A 152 0.70 -5.34 -8.76
N VAL A 153 1.20 -4.12 -8.50
CA VAL A 153 0.42 -2.90 -8.67
C VAL A 153 0.07 -2.65 -10.15
N LYS A 154 1.02 -2.84 -11.07
CA LYS A 154 0.77 -2.69 -12.52
C LYS A 154 -0.29 -3.67 -13.02
N GLU A 155 -0.21 -4.94 -12.64
CA GLU A 155 -1.20 -5.96 -13.03
C GLU A 155 -2.61 -5.65 -12.50
N LEU A 156 -2.70 -5.09 -11.29
CA LEU A 156 -3.98 -4.68 -10.70
C LEU A 156 -4.62 -3.52 -11.45
N LEU A 157 -3.81 -2.56 -11.90
CA LEU A 157 -4.27 -1.43 -12.71
C LEU A 157 -4.72 -1.86 -14.12
N THR A 158 -4.08 -2.88 -14.69
CA THR A 158 -4.44 -3.49 -15.99
C THR A 158 -5.60 -4.50 -15.86
N ARG A 159 -6.02 -4.82 -14.63
CA ARG A 159 -7.05 -5.82 -14.30
C ARG A 159 -6.72 -7.26 -14.68
N GLN A 160 -5.44 -7.59 -14.88
CA GLN A 160 -5.03 -8.94 -15.28
C GLN A 160 -5.21 -9.93 -14.12
N PHE A 161 -4.86 -9.49 -12.92
CA PHE A 161 -4.98 -10.28 -11.70
C PHE A 161 -6.43 -10.71 -11.42
N GLN A 162 -7.37 -9.81 -11.69
CA GLN A 162 -8.82 -10.00 -11.55
C GLN A 162 -9.33 -11.09 -12.51
N LYS A 163 -8.81 -11.14 -13.74
CA LYS A 163 -9.15 -12.18 -14.73
C LYS A 163 -8.64 -13.55 -14.28
N ASN A 164 -7.41 -13.61 -13.77
CA ASN A 164 -6.81 -14.86 -13.29
C ASN A 164 -7.60 -15.44 -12.10
N ILE A 165 -7.96 -14.60 -11.13
CA ILE A 165 -8.82 -14.99 -9.99
C ILE A 165 -10.18 -15.47 -10.50
N SER A 166 -10.81 -14.75 -11.43
CA SER A 166 -12.11 -15.16 -11.99
C SER A 166 -12.04 -16.55 -12.62
N ASN A 167 -10.98 -16.82 -13.41
CA ASN A 167 -10.79 -18.10 -14.07
C ASN A 167 -10.58 -19.24 -13.06
N ALA A 168 -9.80 -19.02 -12.01
CA ALA A 168 -9.61 -20.01 -10.94
C ALA A 168 -10.92 -20.34 -10.19
N LEU A 169 -11.81 -19.36 -10.02
CA LEU A 169 -13.05 -19.54 -9.27
C LEU A 169 -14.21 -20.13 -10.08
N LYS A 170 -14.19 -20.02 -11.42
CA LYS A 170 -15.24 -20.54 -12.30
C LYS A 170 -15.57 -22.01 -12.06
N SER A 171 -14.56 -22.83 -11.72
CA SER A 171 -14.73 -24.25 -11.40
C SER A 171 -15.61 -24.50 -10.17
N THR A 172 -15.70 -23.54 -9.24
CA THR A 172 -16.41 -23.72 -7.97
C THR A 172 -17.82 -23.12 -8.03
N TYR A 173 -17.91 -21.87 -8.47
CA TYR A 173 -19.16 -21.13 -8.49
C TYR A 173 -19.06 -19.93 -9.43
N PRO A 174 -20.14 -19.54 -10.13
CA PRO A 174 -20.14 -18.35 -10.97
C PRO A 174 -19.96 -17.06 -10.15
N VAL A 175 -18.79 -16.44 -10.29
CA VAL A 175 -18.47 -15.13 -9.72
C VAL A 175 -18.74 -14.04 -10.76
N SER A 176 -19.38 -12.96 -10.33
CA SER A 176 -19.69 -11.79 -11.17
C SER A 176 -18.51 -10.82 -11.21
N ILE A 177 -17.94 -10.55 -10.04
CA ILE A 177 -16.88 -9.54 -9.84
C ILE A 177 -15.85 -10.15 -8.90
N SER A 178 -14.59 -10.11 -9.31
CA SER A 178 -13.44 -10.52 -8.52
C SER A 178 -12.42 -9.39 -8.56
N GLU A 179 -12.34 -8.61 -7.49
CA GLU A 179 -11.39 -7.50 -7.37
C GLU A 179 -10.62 -7.56 -6.05
N LEU A 180 -9.52 -6.83 -5.96
CA LEU A 180 -8.87 -6.56 -4.67
C LEU A 180 -9.39 -5.24 -4.14
N ARG A 181 -10.05 -5.28 -2.98
CA ARG A 181 -10.56 -4.08 -2.31
C ARG A 181 -9.44 -3.16 -1.88
N SER A 182 -8.41 -3.72 -1.27
CA SER A 182 -7.27 -2.93 -0.81
C SER A 182 -6.01 -3.77 -0.71
N ILE A 183 -4.89 -3.15 -1.03
CA ILE A 183 -3.55 -3.60 -0.68
C ILE A 183 -2.94 -2.54 0.23
N GLN A 184 -2.42 -2.96 1.36
CA GLN A 184 -1.73 -2.07 2.30
C GLN A 184 -0.34 -2.64 2.56
N ILE A 185 0.68 -1.81 2.42
CA ILE A 185 2.02 -2.17 2.85
C ILE A 185 2.06 -1.99 4.36
N ILE A 186 2.49 -3.04 5.05
CA ILE A 186 2.73 -2.98 6.48
C ILE A 186 4.20 -2.58 6.62
N GLU A 187 4.44 -1.30 6.88
CA GLU A 187 5.76 -0.84 7.32
C GLU A 187 6.03 -1.51 8.67
N SER A 188 6.92 -2.51 8.69
CA SER A 188 7.52 -2.96 9.94
C SER A 188 8.57 -1.93 10.35
N GLU A 189 8.12 -0.78 10.85
CA GLU A 189 8.99 0.11 11.61
C GLU A 189 9.32 -0.60 12.92
N THR A 190 10.40 -1.39 12.91
CA THR A 190 11.33 -1.72 14.00
C THR A 190 12.26 -2.86 13.55
N VAL A 191 13.52 -2.84 13.96
CA VAL A 191 14.57 -3.87 13.76
C VAL A 191 15.46 -3.78 12.50
N SER A 192 16.00 -2.60 12.18
CA SER A 192 17.26 -2.54 11.41
C SER A 192 18.20 -1.36 11.74
N LYS A 193 17.96 -0.62 12.83
CA LYS A 193 18.85 0.47 13.30
C LYS A 193 19.60 0.17 14.61
N LYS A 194 19.69 -1.09 15.06
CA LYS A 194 20.35 -1.44 16.33
C LYS A 194 21.36 -2.61 16.27
N THR A 195 21.77 -3.07 15.09
CA THR A 195 22.68 -4.24 14.99
C THR A 195 24.08 -3.91 14.47
N GLU A 196 24.48 -2.64 14.38
CA GLU A 196 25.83 -2.26 13.91
C GLU A 196 26.75 -1.66 14.99
N GLU A 197 26.33 -1.55 16.25
CA GLU A 197 27.21 -1.07 17.33
C GLU A 197 27.20 -2.05 18.51
N THR A 198 28.04 -3.09 18.39
CA THR A 198 28.96 -3.60 19.43
C THR A 198 29.63 -4.87 18.90
N LYS A 199 30.75 -4.72 18.19
CA LYS A 199 31.83 -5.70 18.27
C LYS A 199 32.64 -5.33 19.52
N PRO A 200 32.71 -6.16 20.57
CA PRO A 200 33.65 -5.91 21.65
C PRO A 200 35.07 -6.21 21.15
N GLU A 201 35.92 -5.19 21.17
CA GLU A 201 37.38 -5.35 21.20
C GLU A 201 37.76 -6.17 22.45
N PRO A 202 38.69 -7.14 22.36
CA PRO A 202 39.17 -7.85 23.53
C PRO A 202 39.99 -6.91 24.41
N ALA A 203 39.53 -6.73 25.65
CA ALA A 203 40.28 -6.05 26.71
C ALA A 203 41.55 -6.83 27.04
N ASN A 204 42.69 -6.18 26.84
CA ASN A 204 44.00 -6.60 27.32
C ASN A 204 44.09 -6.17 28.80
N GLU A 205 44.00 -7.11 29.74
CA GLU A 205 44.32 -6.86 31.15
C GLU A 205 45.81 -7.11 31.36
N GLU A 206 46.61 -6.04 31.25
CA GLU A 206 47.87 -5.92 31.97
C GLU A 206 47.54 -5.60 33.43
N VAL A 207 47.79 -6.55 34.34
CA VAL A 207 47.80 -6.28 35.79
C VAL A 207 49.22 -5.87 36.18
N PRO A 208 49.44 -4.67 36.74
CA PRO A 208 50.73 -4.28 37.28
C PRO A 208 50.99 -4.91 38.66
N VAL A 209 52.28 -5.13 38.91
CA VAL A 209 52.99 -5.56 40.11
C VAL A 209 52.64 -4.72 41.36
N ALA A 210 52.45 -5.36 42.54
CA ALA A 210 53.24 -5.16 43.77
C ALA A 210 52.57 -5.65 45.09
N GLU A 211 53.40 -6.30 45.91
CA GLU A 211 53.45 -6.38 47.39
C GLU A 211 52.30 -7.02 48.21
N ALA A 212 52.56 -8.20 48.79
CA ALA A 212 52.94 -8.39 50.20
C ALA A 212 53.38 -9.84 50.46
#